data_AF-A0A4P7DYJ4-F1
#
_entry.id   AF-A0A4P7DYJ4-F1
#
_cell.length_a   1.000
_cell.length_b   1.000
_cell.length_c   1.000
_cell.angle_alpha   90.00
_cell.angle_beta   90.00
_cell.angle_gamma   90.00
#
_symmetry.space_group_name_H-M   'P 1'
#
loop_
_entity.id
_entity.type
_entity.pdbx_description
1 polymer ?
#
loop_
_entity_poly.entity_id
_entity_poly.type
_entity_poly.pdbx_seq_one_letter_code
_entity_poly.pdbx_strand_id
1 'polypeptide(L)'
;MLLTNKTFSFPLEERSWREFAYFSANVCHIFGPKNFKDAFSLFERAIVFSQIQSTHHFQKKQEIELDSKGAGQDPELFVTFHYGKYRMLPLLLITSGRSVAVVISEEVYEKYSRFYSGWMQTENGGPRLFLERAENPFLGLRIRGHLERGVDIFVYADGNSGSKGSIVPDGLRDQQLLMGSIGIRSGFMELAHLLSIRTRFVLETSASVDAEPYLQVIERFDPKEFRDRSDFVDTSIRRIYARFSEYLKDSPVNWESLFYLHQSRPILSDKNIWSPEHRVMPLYFPNILDRFSYRVHQVDSQTHFGLCKLLLD
;
A
#
# COMPACT_ATOMS: atom_id res chain seq x y z
N MET A 1 -16.73 -33.00 -6.23
CA MET A 1 -17.80 -32.00 -5.95
C MET A 1 -18.88 -32.19 -7.01
N LEU A 2 -20.04 -32.77 -6.67
CA LEU A 2 -21.09 -33.11 -7.65
C LEU A 2 -21.97 -31.89 -7.91
N LEU A 3 -21.81 -31.29 -9.09
CA LEU A 3 -22.67 -30.21 -9.60
C LEU A 3 -24.03 -30.80 -9.99
N THR A 4 -25.07 -30.50 -9.21
CA THR A 4 -26.47 -30.66 -9.65
C THR A 4 -27.00 -29.29 -10.08
N ASN A 5 -27.88 -29.27 -11.09
CA ASN A 5 -28.38 -28.10 -11.82
C ASN A 5 -29.12 -27.01 -11.01
N LYS A 6 -28.95 -26.90 -9.69
CA LYS A 6 -29.70 -25.93 -8.88
C LYS A 6 -28.92 -25.04 -7.91
N THR A 7 -27.65 -25.28 -7.61
CA THR A 7 -26.86 -24.34 -6.81
C THR A 7 -25.36 -24.55 -7.03
N PHE A 8 -24.69 -23.59 -7.68
CA PHE A 8 -23.24 -23.50 -7.63
C PHE A 8 -22.86 -22.89 -6.29
N SER A 9 -22.17 -23.64 -5.44
CA SER A 9 -21.63 -23.12 -4.19
C SER A 9 -20.20 -22.63 -4.42
N PHE A 10 -19.99 -21.33 -4.34
CA PHE A 10 -18.63 -20.78 -4.26
C PHE A 10 -17.92 -21.34 -3.01
N PRO A 11 -16.59 -21.46 -3.03
CA PRO A 11 -15.82 -21.92 -1.87
C PRO A 11 -15.83 -20.90 -0.72
N LEU A 12 -16.31 -19.68 -0.96
CA LEU A 12 -16.38 -18.57 -0.01
C LEU A 12 -17.79 -17.98 0.06
N GLU A 13 -18.08 -17.29 1.16
CA GLU A 13 -19.26 -16.44 1.28
C GLU A 13 -19.23 -15.29 0.25
N GLU A 14 -20.44 -14.84 -0.15
CA GLU A 14 -20.75 -13.48 -0.58
C GLU A 14 -19.57 -12.55 -0.94
N ARG A 15 -19.27 -11.80 0.11
CA ARG A 15 -18.31 -10.73 0.16
C ARG A 15 -16.88 -11.21 -0.09
N SER A 16 -16.50 -12.33 0.51
CA SER A 16 -15.14 -12.88 0.45
C SER A 16 -14.81 -13.36 -0.97
N TRP A 17 -15.79 -13.91 -1.69
CA TRP A 17 -15.58 -14.28 -3.09
C TRP A 17 -15.41 -13.05 -4.01
N ARG A 18 -16.21 -12.00 -3.79
CA ARG A 18 -16.06 -10.74 -4.53
C ARG A 18 -14.69 -10.12 -4.27
N GLU A 19 -14.25 -10.10 -3.02
CA GLU A 19 -12.93 -9.62 -2.62
C GLU A 19 -11.81 -10.43 -3.31
N PHE A 20 -11.90 -11.76 -3.31
CA PHE A 20 -11.00 -12.63 -4.05
C PHE A 20 -10.96 -12.28 -5.54
N ALA A 21 -12.10 -12.07 -6.18
CA ALA A 21 -12.17 -11.77 -7.61
C ALA A 21 -11.38 -10.49 -7.95
N TYR A 22 -11.56 -9.41 -7.19
CA TYR A 22 -10.82 -8.16 -7.38
C TYR A 22 -9.34 -8.27 -6.97
N PHE A 23 -9.02 -9.00 -5.90
CA PHE A 23 -7.65 -9.31 -5.52
C PHE A 23 -6.93 -10.05 -6.65
N SER A 24 -7.56 -11.07 -7.22
CA SER A 24 -6.99 -11.85 -8.32
C SER A 24 -6.76 -11.01 -9.58
N ALA A 25 -7.62 -10.02 -9.84
CA ALA A 25 -7.43 -9.07 -10.93
C ALA A 25 -6.19 -8.20 -10.71
N ASN A 26 -6.02 -7.63 -9.50
CA ASN A 26 -4.82 -6.87 -9.14
C ASN A 26 -3.55 -7.72 -9.28
N VAL A 27 -3.58 -8.95 -8.78
CA VAL A 27 -2.47 -9.90 -8.90
C VAL A 27 -2.13 -10.18 -10.37
N CYS A 28 -3.13 -10.37 -11.24
CA CYS A 28 -2.87 -10.64 -12.66
C CYS A 28 -2.29 -9.43 -13.40
N HIS A 29 -2.69 -8.21 -13.04
CA HIS A 29 -2.09 -7.00 -13.58
C HIS A 29 -0.62 -6.84 -13.16
N ILE A 30 -0.28 -7.11 -11.90
CA ILE A 30 1.06 -6.88 -11.35
C ILE A 30 2.03 -8.01 -11.72
N PHE A 31 1.61 -9.26 -11.53
CA PHE A 31 2.47 -10.45 -11.60
C PHE A 31 2.24 -11.31 -12.85
N GLY A 32 1.35 -10.88 -13.74
CA GLY A 32 0.90 -11.63 -14.91
C GLY A 32 -0.20 -12.65 -14.59
N PRO A 33 -0.82 -13.23 -15.64
CA PRO A 33 -1.93 -14.16 -15.47
C PRO A 33 -1.62 -15.31 -14.52
N LYS A 34 -2.54 -15.57 -13.60
CA LYS A 34 -2.51 -16.72 -12.67
C LYS A 34 -3.73 -17.60 -12.92
N ASN A 35 -3.52 -18.91 -12.84
CA ASN A 35 -4.63 -19.86 -12.73
C ASN A 35 -5.38 -19.64 -11.40
N PHE A 36 -6.57 -20.22 -11.28
CA PHE A 36 -7.42 -20.06 -10.10
C PHE A 36 -6.71 -20.50 -8.81
N LYS A 37 -6.09 -21.68 -8.80
CA LYS A 37 -5.44 -22.27 -7.61
C LYS A 37 -4.32 -21.38 -7.06
N ASP A 38 -3.47 -20.86 -7.93
CA ASP A 38 -2.34 -20.00 -7.55
C ASP A 38 -2.83 -18.65 -7.02
N ALA A 39 -3.83 -18.05 -7.68
CA ALA A 39 -4.42 -16.79 -7.21
C ALA A 39 -5.12 -16.97 -5.86
N PHE A 40 -5.85 -18.07 -5.68
CA PHE A 40 -6.58 -18.37 -4.45
C PHE A 40 -5.64 -18.65 -3.29
N SER A 41 -4.59 -19.45 -3.50
CA SER A 41 -3.56 -19.69 -2.47
C SER A 41 -2.87 -18.40 -2.04
N LEU A 42 -2.62 -17.47 -2.97
CA LEU A 42 -2.05 -16.17 -2.64
C LEU A 42 -3.01 -15.31 -1.81
N PHE A 43 -4.31 -15.34 -2.15
CA PHE A 43 -5.36 -14.63 -1.41
C PHE A 43 -5.50 -15.14 0.03
N GLU A 44 -5.54 -16.44 0.24
CA GLU A 44 -5.60 -17.04 1.59
C GLU A 44 -4.41 -16.61 2.44
N ARG A 45 -3.19 -16.68 1.87
CA ARG A 45 -1.98 -16.24 2.56
C ARG A 45 -2.00 -14.75 2.88
N ALA A 46 -2.51 -13.90 1.97
CA ALA A 46 -2.65 -12.47 2.20
C ALA A 46 -3.67 -12.15 3.31
N ILE A 47 -4.78 -12.90 3.39
CA ILE A 47 -5.76 -12.76 4.49
C ILE A 47 -5.10 -13.11 5.82
N VAL A 48 -4.43 -14.27 5.89
CA VAL A 48 -3.75 -14.71 7.12
C VAL A 48 -2.72 -13.67 7.55
N PHE A 49 -1.91 -13.16 6.62
CA PHE A 49 -0.94 -12.11 6.92
C PHE A 49 -1.60 -10.83 7.43
N SER A 50 -2.66 -10.34 6.77
CA SER A 50 -3.40 -9.15 7.18
C SER A 50 -3.97 -9.28 8.59
N GLN A 51 -4.50 -10.46 8.93
CA GLN A 51 -4.98 -10.75 10.28
C GLN A 51 -3.85 -10.68 11.32
N ILE A 52 -2.73 -11.37 11.06
CA ILE A 52 -1.57 -11.37 11.99
C ILE A 52 -1.02 -9.96 12.17
N GLN A 53 -0.90 -9.20 11.08
CA GLN A 53 -0.43 -7.82 11.12
C GLN A 53 -1.35 -6.93 11.97
N SER A 54 -2.67 -7.13 11.89
CA SER A 54 -3.65 -6.32 12.62
C SER A 54 -3.68 -6.59 14.13
N THR A 55 -3.28 -7.79 14.56
CA THR A 55 -3.27 -8.22 15.96
C THR A 55 -1.89 -8.12 16.61
N HIS A 56 -0.84 -7.79 15.83
CA HIS A 56 0.51 -7.69 16.35
C HIS A 56 0.62 -6.59 17.42
N HIS A 57 0.92 -7.00 18.65
CA HIS A 57 1.08 -6.09 19.78
C HIS A 57 2.51 -5.57 19.85
N PHE A 58 2.69 -4.27 19.67
CA PHE A 58 4.00 -3.63 19.80
C PHE A 58 4.48 -3.65 21.26
N GLN A 59 5.60 -4.33 21.53
CA GLN A 59 6.21 -4.32 22.85
C GLN A 59 7.26 -3.20 22.95
N LYS A 60 7.15 -2.35 23.98
CA LYS A 60 7.95 -1.12 24.19
C LYS A 60 9.49 -1.29 24.20
N LYS A 61 10.04 -2.51 24.18
CA LYS A 61 11.49 -2.79 24.34
C LYS A 61 12.15 -3.31 23.05
N GLN A 62 11.77 -2.78 21.90
CA GLN A 62 12.42 -3.13 20.64
C GLN A 62 13.46 -2.07 20.29
N GLU A 63 14.73 -2.45 20.41
CA GLU A 63 15.84 -1.67 19.88
C GLU A 63 15.81 -1.77 18.35
N ILE A 64 15.73 -0.63 17.68
CA ILE A 64 15.88 -0.58 16.24
C ILE A 64 17.28 -0.08 15.95
N GLU A 65 18.00 -0.88 15.18
CA GLU A 65 19.18 -0.42 14.49
C GLU A 65 18.73 0.42 13.30
N LEU A 66 18.31 1.66 13.58
CA LEU A 66 18.31 2.70 12.55
C LEU A 66 19.78 2.88 12.21
N ASP A 67 20.22 2.31 11.09
CA ASP A 67 21.60 2.36 10.57
C ASP A 67 22.30 3.62 11.09
N SER A 68 23.08 3.41 12.16
CA SER A 68 23.58 4.46 13.06
C SER A 68 24.59 5.38 12.37
N LYS A 69 24.90 5.08 11.11
CA LYS A 69 25.85 5.78 10.26
C LYS A 69 25.27 6.94 9.45
N GLY A 70 24.00 7.31 9.62
CA GLY A 70 23.46 8.43 8.83
C GLY A 70 22.22 9.14 9.34
N ALA A 71 21.64 8.80 10.50
CA ALA A 71 20.54 9.58 11.07
C ALA A 71 21.09 10.90 11.64
N GLY A 72 21.05 11.97 10.83
CA GLY A 72 21.19 13.32 11.36
C GLY A 72 20.11 13.59 12.43
N GLN A 73 20.38 14.54 13.32
CA GLN A 73 19.35 15.01 14.26
C GLN A 73 18.25 15.82 13.57
N ASP A 74 18.44 16.21 12.30
CA ASP A 74 17.43 16.94 11.55
C ASP A 74 16.23 16.02 11.23
N PRO A 75 15.03 16.60 11.17
CA PRO A 75 13.84 15.87 10.75
C PRO A 75 13.88 15.51 9.26
N GLU A 76 13.34 14.36 8.93
CA GLU A 76 13.33 13.77 7.59
C GLU A 76 11.92 13.36 7.17
N LEU A 77 11.72 13.14 5.87
CA LEU A 77 10.55 12.48 5.33
C LEU A 77 10.80 10.98 5.20
N PHE A 78 10.05 10.16 5.93
CA PHE A 78 10.00 8.71 5.77
C PHE A 78 8.86 8.35 4.82
N VAL A 79 9.21 7.69 3.72
CA VAL A 79 8.27 7.18 2.72
C VAL A 79 8.26 5.66 2.81
N THR A 80 7.07 5.06 2.87
CA THR A 80 6.90 3.61 2.85
C THR A 80 5.67 3.20 2.04
N PHE A 81 5.35 1.91 2.04
CA PHE A 81 4.13 1.34 1.49
C PHE A 81 3.31 0.67 2.60
N HIS A 82 2.06 0.31 2.30
CA HIS A 82 1.27 -0.58 3.16
C HIS A 82 1.79 -2.03 3.05
N TYR A 83 3.09 -2.21 3.32
CA TYR A 83 3.85 -3.42 3.08
C TYR A 83 4.47 -3.96 4.38
N GLY A 84 4.31 -5.26 4.61
CA GLY A 84 4.80 -5.91 5.83
C GLY A 84 4.04 -5.39 7.06
N LYS A 85 4.70 -5.37 8.23
CA LYS A 85 4.14 -4.81 9.48
C LYS A 85 4.20 -3.28 9.53
N TYR A 86 3.81 -2.62 8.44
CA TYR A 86 4.01 -1.18 8.22
C TYR A 86 3.48 -0.27 9.34
N ARG A 87 2.37 -0.66 10.01
CA ARG A 87 1.78 0.10 11.12
C ARG A 87 2.72 0.23 12.33
N MET A 88 3.71 -0.66 12.43
CA MET A 88 4.73 -0.63 13.49
C MET A 88 5.84 0.38 13.19
N LEU A 89 6.08 0.73 11.92
CA LEU A 89 7.23 1.57 11.54
C LEU A 89 7.22 2.95 12.22
N PRO A 90 6.08 3.66 12.35
CA PRO A 90 6.06 4.89 13.13
C PRO A 90 6.42 4.66 14.61
N LEU A 91 6.01 3.53 15.20
CA LEU A 91 6.32 3.21 16.60
C LEU A 91 7.81 2.90 16.79
N LEU A 92 8.43 2.25 15.81
CA LEU A 92 9.88 2.04 15.80
C LEU A 92 10.62 3.40 15.82
N LEU A 93 10.19 4.37 15.02
CA LEU A 93 10.78 5.72 15.06
C LEU A 93 10.62 6.37 16.44
N ILE A 94 9.44 6.26 17.06
CA ILE A 94 9.20 6.76 18.42
C ILE A 94 10.13 6.11 19.45
N THR A 95 10.27 4.78 19.45
CA THR A 95 11.15 4.08 20.42
C THR A 95 12.63 4.36 20.20
N SER A 96 13.01 4.76 18.98
CA SER A 96 14.38 5.22 18.67
C SER A 96 14.69 6.65 19.15
N GLY A 97 13.74 7.33 19.80
CA GLY A 97 13.95 8.70 20.29
C GLY A 97 13.46 9.80 19.34
N ARG A 98 12.77 9.45 18.24
CA ARG A 98 12.36 10.42 17.21
C ARG A 98 10.87 10.68 17.26
N SER A 99 10.44 11.95 17.27
CA SER A 99 9.02 12.28 17.15
C SER A 99 8.58 12.16 15.69
N VAL A 100 7.36 11.69 15.43
CA VAL A 100 6.88 11.48 14.06
C VAL A 100 5.45 11.96 13.87
N ALA A 101 5.18 12.61 12.74
CA ALA A 101 3.85 12.97 12.26
C ALA A 101 3.48 12.05 11.09
N VAL A 102 2.49 11.16 11.31
CA VAL A 102 2.00 10.24 10.29
C VAL A 102 0.87 10.90 9.50
N VAL A 103 1.05 11.01 8.19
CA VAL A 103 0.03 11.55 7.28
C VAL A 103 -0.86 10.40 6.82
N ILE A 104 -2.16 10.49 7.11
CA ILE A 104 -3.17 9.46 6.82
C ILE A 104 -4.44 10.09 6.23
N SER A 105 -5.24 9.29 5.53
CA SER A 105 -6.53 9.75 5.01
C SER A 105 -7.53 10.02 6.14
N GLU A 106 -8.50 10.90 5.89
CA GLU A 106 -9.62 11.14 6.80
C GLU A 106 -10.37 9.84 7.14
N GLU A 107 -10.56 8.97 6.15
CA GLU A 107 -11.32 7.72 6.28
C GLU A 107 -10.74 6.78 7.37
N VAL A 108 -9.41 6.73 7.50
CA VAL A 108 -8.73 5.83 8.44
C VAL A 108 -8.27 6.53 9.72
N TYR A 109 -8.54 7.84 9.85
CA TYR A 109 -8.04 8.67 10.94
C TYR A 109 -8.42 8.13 12.32
N GLU A 110 -9.69 7.86 12.56
CA GLU A 110 -10.18 7.37 13.85
C GLU A 110 -9.62 5.99 14.22
N LYS A 111 -9.48 5.10 13.22
CA LYS A 111 -8.89 3.77 13.40
C LYS A 111 -7.42 3.89 13.86
N TYR A 112 -6.66 4.76 13.20
CA TYR A 112 -5.24 4.97 13.51
C TYR A 112 -5.05 5.74 14.82
N SER A 113 -5.92 6.70 15.12
CA SER A 113 -5.94 7.42 16.40
C SER A 113 -6.14 6.45 17.57
N ARG A 114 -7.09 5.53 17.46
CA ARG A 114 -7.29 4.47 18.47
C ARG A 114 -6.06 3.58 18.59
N PHE A 115 -5.51 3.13 17.46
CA PHE A 115 -4.33 2.27 17.41
C PHE A 115 -3.10 2.92 18.08
N TYR A 116 -2.87 4.21 17.86
CA TYR A 116 -1.73 4.95 18.39
C TYR A 116 -1.99 5.71 19.69
N SER A 117 -3.19 5.62 20.26
CA SER A 117 -3.63 6.43 21.40
C SER A 117 -2.63 6.45 22.57
N GLY A 118 -2.05 5.31 22.93
CA GLY A 118 -1.04 5.19 24.00
C GLY A 118 0.30 5.91 23.73
N TRP A 119 0.58 6.28 22.48
CA TRP A 119 1.81 6.96 22.03
C TRP A 119 1.58 8.44 21.70
N MET A 120 0.32 8.87 21.61
CA MET A 120 -0.04 10.28 21.39
C MET A 120 -0.02 11.10 22.70
N GLN A 121 -0.14 10.44 23.87
CA GLN A 121 -0.33 11.08 25.18
C GLN A 121 0.88 10.93 26.12
N THR A 122 2.11 11.16 25.65
CA THR A 122 3.28 11.03 26.52
C THR A 122 3.42 12.25 27.46
N GLU A 123 3.19 12.06 28.76
CA GLU A 123 3.22 13.12 29.78
C GLU A 123 4.62 13.70 30.07
N ASN A 124 5.70 13.01 29.70
CA ASN A 124 7.06 13.30 30.22
C ASN A 124 8.09 13.77 29.17
N GLY A 125 7.71 14.62 28.21
CA GLY A 125 8.67 15.30 27.32
C GLY A 125 9.46 14.40 26.35
N GLY A 126 9.12 13.11 26.25
CA GLY A 126 9.70 12.17 25.28
C GLY A 126 9.16 12.33 23.86
N PRO A 127 9.62 11.49 22.92
CA PRO A 127 9.18 11.51 21.53
C PRO A 127 7.67 11.29 21.41
N ARG A 128 7.05 12.00 20.46
CA ARG A 128 5.58 12.03 20.29
C ARG A 128 5.16 11.58 18.90
N LEU A 129 4.04 10.88 18.85
CA LEU A 129 3.35 10.56 17.61
C LEU A 129 2.22 11.56 17.37
N PHE A 130 2.22 12.17 16.18
CA PHE A 130 1.16 13.04 15.69
C PHE A 130 0.46 12.39 14.51
N LEU A 131 -0.83 12.67 14.34
CA LEU A 131 -1.59 12.27 13.16
C LEU A 131 -2.00 13.52 12.37
N GLU A 132 -1.72 13.50 11.08
CA GLU A 132 -2.06 14.54 10.13
C GLU A 132 -2.99 14.00 9.06
N ARG A 133 -4.01 14.78 8.71
CA ARG A 133 -4.99 14.42 7.68
C ARG A 133 -4.45 14.83 6.32
N ALA A 134 -4.36 13.88 5.39
CA ALA A 134 -3.87 14.08 4.03
C ALA A 134 -4.73 15.11 3.27
N GLU A 135 -6.02 15.16 3.56
CA GLU A 135 -6.99 16.05 2.92
C GLU A 135 -6.98 17.48 3.49
N ASN A 136 -6.22 17.76 4.56
CA ASN A 136 -6.17 19.08 5.17
C ASN A 136 -5.56 20.12 4.20
N PRO A 137 -6.25 21.22 3.87
CA PRO A 137 -5.73 22.23 2.94
C PRO A 137 -4.47 22.94 3.45
N PHE A 138 -4.23 22.93 4.77
CA PHE A 138 -3.06 23.51 5.42
C PHE A 138 -1.98 22.47 5.76
N LEU A 139 -2.06 21.26 5.20
CA LEU A 139 -1.11 20.17 5.51
C LEU A 139 0.35 20.62 5.36
N GLY A 140 0.70 21.35 4.30
CA GLY A 140 2.07 21.83 4.09
C GLY A 140 2.57 22.76 5.22
N LEU A 141 1.70 23.64 5.74
CA LEU A 141 2.03 24.51 6.87
C LEU A 141 2.19 23.71 8.17
N ARG A 142 1.32 22.71 8.39
CA ARG A 142 1.42 21.83 9.57
C ARG A 142 2.68 20.98 9.54
N ILE A 143 3.01 20.42 8.37
CA ILE A 143 4.26 19.69 8.15
C ILE A 143 5.46 20.59 8.45
N ARG A 144 5.50 21.81 7.91
CA ARG A 144 6.57 22.77 8.23
C ARG A 144 6.70 23.01 9.75
N GLY A 145 5.59 23.23 10.45
CA GLY A 145 5.60 23.42 11.90
C GLY A 145 6.04 22.16 12.68
N HIS A 146 5.83 20.96 12.15
CA HIS A 146 6.40 19.72 12.70
C HIS A 146 7.92 19.68 12.52
N LEU A 147 8.41 19.95 11.31
CA LEU A 147 9.84 19.99 11.01
C LEU A 147 10.58 21.01 11.88
N GLU A 148 10.04 22.21 12.05
CA GLU A 148 10.63 23.25 12.93
C GLU A 148 10.74 22.81 14.41
N ARG A 149 9.96 21.80 14.82
CA ARG A 149 9.99 21.20 16.16
C ARG A 149 10.80 19.89 16.23
N GLY A 150 11.53 19.55 15.18
CA GLY A 150 12.32 18.31 15.10
C GLY A 150 11.46 17.05 14.98
N VAL A 151 10.27 17.16 14.39
CA VAL A 151 9.34 16.03 14.17
C VAL A 151 9.49 15.54 12.74
N ASP A 152 9.78 14.26 12.58
CA ASP A 152 9.82 13.58 11.27
C ASP A 152 8.44 13.48 10.65
N ILE A 153 8.39 13.36 9.33
CA ILE A 153 7.14 13.16 8.60
C ILE A 153 7.12 11.73 8.07
N PHE A 154 5.98 11.05 8.20
CA PHE A 154 5.82 9.67 7.74
C PHE A 154 4.64 9.56 6.78
N VAL A 155 4.86 9.01 5.59
CA VAL A 155 3.86 8.93 4.51
C VAL A 155 3.86 7.57 3.82
N TYR A 156 2.71 7.23 3.24
CA TYR A 156 2.51 6.03 2.44
C TYR A 156 2.43 6.38 0.94
N ALA A 157 3.37 5.88 0.13
CA ALA A 157 3.50 6.18 -1.29
C ALA A 157 2.35 5.61 -2.14
N ASP A 158 1.72 4.53 -1.68
CA ASP A 158 0.54 3.89 -2.28
C ASP A 158 -0.79 4.51 -1.82
N GLY A 159 -0.76 5.51 -0.92
CA GLY A 159 -1.97 6.22 -0.47
C GLY A 159 -2.63 7.05 -1.58
N ASN A 160 -3.97 7.08 -1.60
CA ASN A 160 -4.75 7.82 -2.62
C ASN A 160 -5.25 9.21 -2.20
N SER A 161 -5.11 9.56 -0.93
CA SER A 161 -5.60 10.81 -0.38
C SER A 161 -4.65 11.99 -0.58
N GLY A 162 -5.21 13.20 -0.56
CA GLY A 162 -4.50 14.48 -0.65
C GLY A 162 -5.47 15.65 -0.54
N SER A 163 -4.94 16.87 -0.36
CA SER A 163 -5.79 18.06 -0.23
C SER A 163 -6.63 18.26 -1.50
N LYS A 164 -7.95 18.37 -1.31
CA LYS A 164 -8.89 18.72 -2.39
C LYS A 164 -8.63 20.19 -2.74
N GLY A 165 -7.83 20.44 -3.77
CA GLY A 165 -7.48 21.81 -4.16
C GLY A 165 -6.31 21.98 -5.12
N SER A 166 -5.53 20.95 -5.46
CA SER A 166 -4.60 21.10 -6.58
C SER A 166 -5.38 21.10 -7.89
N ILE A 167 -5.37 22.24 -8.57
CA ILE A 167 -6.10 22.61 -9.80
C ILE A 167 -5.75 21.71 -11.02
N VAL A 168 -5.03 20.62 -10.84
CA VAL A 168 -4.58 19.74 -11.92
C VAL A 168 -5.18 18.35 -11.73
N PRO A 169 -6.21 17.99 -12.51
CA PRO A 169 -6.66 16.61 -12.68
C PRO A 169 -5.55 15.66 -13.17
N ASP A 170 -4.45 16.19 -13.72
CA ASP A 170 -3.30 15.50 -14.34
C ASP A 170 -2.07 15.28 -13.42
N GLY A 171 -2.24 15.26 -12.09
CA GLY A 171 -1.12 15.11 -11.13
C GLY A 171 -0.64 13.68 -10.85
N LEU A 172 -1.09 12.70 -11.65
CA LEU A 172 -0.67 11.30 -11.51
C LEU A 172 0.55 11.05 -12.40
N ARG A 173 1.56 10.39 -11.81
CA ARG A 173 2.73 9.93 -12.55
C ARG A 173 2.62 8.43 -12.72
N ASP A 174 2.61 7.95 -13.94
CA ASP A 174 2.60 6.52 -14.21
C ASP A 174 3.95 5.91 -13.81
N GLN A 175 3.89 4.88 -12.98
CA GLN A 175 5.07 4.14 -12.55
C GLN A 175 4.89 2.67 -12.88
N GLN A 176 5.93 2.07 -13.45
CA GLN A 176 5.99 0.64 -13.64
C GLN A 176 6.09 -0.06 -12.29
N LEU A 177 5.25 -1.06 -12.09
CA LEU A 177 5.27 -1.97 -10.95
C LEU A 177 5.17 -3.40 -11.50
N LEU A 178 6.31 -4.06 -11.64
CA LEU A 178 6.44 -5.37 -12.27
C LEU A 178 5.82 -5.40 -13.68
N MET A 179 4.74 -6.14 -13.93
CA MET A 179 4.07 -6.21 -15.24
C MET A 179 2.99 -5.13 -15.44
N GLY A 180 2.64 -4.39 -14.39
CA GLY A 180 1.60 -3.36 -14.41
C GLY A 180 2.16 -1.95 -14.35
N SER A 181 1.33 -0.98 -14.68
CA SER A 181 1.54 0.45 -14.48
C SER A 181 0.48 0.99 -13.54
N ILE A 182 0.91 1.84 -12.60
CA ILE A 182 0.05 2.50 -11.62
C ILE A 182 0.26 4.01 -11.67
N GLY A 183 -0.84 4.77 -11.71
CA GLY A 183 -0.81 6.23 -11.60
C GLY A 183 -0.72 6.66 -10.15
N ILE A 184 0.35 7.38 -9.77
CA ILE A 184 0.65 7.70 -8.36
C ILE A 184 0.73 9.20 -8.13
N ARG A 185 0.32 9.67 -6.94
CA ARG A 185 0.43 11.07 -6.56
C ARG A 185 1.85 11.40 -6.10
N SER A 186 2.46 12.43 -6.67
CA SER A 186 3.81 12.88 -6.31
C SER A 186 3.88 13.83 -5.11
N GLY A 187 2.74 14.23 -4.55
CA GLY A 187 2.64 15.34 -3.59
C GLY A 187 3.58 15.26 -2.39
N PHE A 188 3.93 14.06 -1.92
CA PHE A 188 4.88 13.90 -0.82
C PHE A 188 6.32 14.26 -1.23
N MET A 189 6.75 13.94 -2.44
CA MET A 189 8.06 14.38 -2.96
C MET A 189 8.04 15.86 -3.32
N GLU A 190 6.92 16.37 -3.80
CA GLU A 190 6.76 17.81 -4.06
C GLU A 190 6.95 18.62 -2.77
N LEU A 191 6.32 18.17 -1.68
CA LEU A 191 6.51 18.74 -0.36
C LEU A 191 7.96 18.60 0.12
N ALA A 192 8.60 17.46 -0.14
CA ALA A 192 9.98 17.24 0.25
C ALA A 192 10.95 18.24 -0.39
N HIS A 193 10.79 18.48 -1.69
CA HIS A 193 11.56 19.49 -2.41
C HIS A 193 11.26 20.90 -1.89
N LEU A 194 9.96 21.25 -1.79
CA LEU A 194 9.53 22.59 -1.34
C LEU A 194 10.09 22.96 0.03
N LEU A 195 10.15 21.99 0.94
CA LEU A 195 10.64 22.18 2.31
C LEU A 195 12.13 21.84 2.46
N SER A 196 12.80 21.46 1.36
CA SER A 196 14.21 21.06 1.36
C SER A 196 14.55 19.98 2.40
N ILE A 197 13.65 19.01 2.58
CA ILE A 197 13.83 17.90 3.53
C ILE A 197 14.39 16.66 2.83
N ARG A 198 15.33 16.00 3.51
CA ARG A 198 15.84 14.70 3.08
C ARG A 198 14.74 13.66 3.19
N THR A 199 14.72 12.75 2.23
CA THR A 199 13.73 11.66 2.17
C THR A 199 14.42 10.32 2.33
N ARG A 200 13.85 9.45 3.17
CA ARG A 200 14.22 8.04 3.29
C ARG A 200 13.09 7.18 2.78
N PHE A 201 13.39 6.36 1.77
CA PHE A 201 12.53 5.25 1.43
C PHE A 201 12.83 4.09 2.38
N VAL A 202 11.82 3.66 3.12
CA VAL A 202 11.93 2.60 4.12
C VAL A 202 10.87 1.52 3.91
N LEU A 203 11.21 0.29 4.23
CA LEU A 203 10.29 -0.84 4.20
C LEU A 203 10.41 -1.65 5.50
N GLU A 204 9.31 -2.32 5.82
CA GLU A 204 9.29 -3.38 6.83
C GLU A 204 9.76 -4.68 6.16
N THR A 205 10.82 -5.28 6.69
CA THR A 205 11.55 -6.39 6.05
C THR A 205 11.91 -7.52 7.02
N SER A 206 11.14 -7.69 8.10
CA SER A 206 11.27 -8.84 9.01
C SER A 206 11.40 -10.15 8.26
N ALA A 207 12.33 -11.00 8.73
CA ALA A 207 12.63 -12.29 8.10
C ALA A 207 11.45 -13.28 8.09
N SER A 208 10.49 -13.11 9.00
CA SER A 208 9.29 -13.94 9.09
C SER A 208 8.13 -13.17 9.72
N VAL A 209 6.93 -13.76 9.65
CA VAL A 209 5.72 -13.19 10.25
C VAL A 209 5.81 -13.09 11.78
N ASP A 210 6.56 -13.97 12.42
CA ASP A 210 6.75 -13.99 13.88
C ASP A 210 7.97 -13.18 14.32
N ALA A 211 8.87 -12.85 13.40
CA ALA A 211 10.05 -12.03 13.69
C ALA A 211 9.66 -10.61 14.06
N GLU A 212 10.49 -9.95 14.87
CA GLU A 212 10.24 -8.58 15.26
C GLU A 212 10.29 -7.62 14.07
N PRO A 213 9.40 -6.61 14.01
CA PRO A 213 9.37 -5.62 12.93
C PRO A 213 10.75 -5.01 12.68
N TYR A 214 11.22 -5.04 11.43
CA TYR A 214 12.52 -4.47 11.07
C TYR A 214 12.36 -3.38 10.01
N LEU A 215 12.70 -2.15 10.39
CA LEU A 215 12.71 -1.00 9.48
C LEU A 215 14.04 -0.94 8.75
N GLN A 216 14.02 -1.28 7.46
CA GLN A 216 15.18 -1.14 6.59
C GLN A 216 15.10 0.18 5.82
N VAL A 217 16.20 0.95 5.83
CA VAL A 217 16.37 2.08 4.91
C VAL A 217 16.82 1.53 3.56
N ILE A 218 15.96 1.61 2.57
CA ILE A 218 16.21 1.11 1.22
C ILE A 218 17.01 2.14 0.42
N GLU A 219 16.61 3.41 0.51
CA GLU A 219 17.21 4.47 -0.28
C GLU A 219 17.06 5.84 0.38
N ARG A 220 17.97 6.76 0.05
CA ARG A 220 18.00 8.14 0.57
C ARG A 220 18.00 9.11 -0.61
N PHE A 221 17.29 10.22 -0.46
CA PHE A 221 17.20 11.29 -1.44
C PHE A 221 17.38 12.64 -0.75
N ASP A 222 18.35 13.43 -1.18
CA ASP A 222 18.49 14.83 -0.77
C ASP A 222 18.10 15.73 -1.93
N PRO A 223 17.12 16.64 -1.79
CA PRO A 223 16.74 17.57 -2.85
C PRO A 223 17.91 18.35 -3.46
N LYS A 224 19.00 18.58 -2.71
CA LYS A 224 20.19 19.32 -3.16
C LYS A 224 21.06 18.53 -4.14
N GLU A 225 20.90 17.21 -4.23
CA GLU A 225 21.66 16.35 -5.15
C GLU A 225 21.09 16.36 -6.58
N PHE A 226 19.95 17.01 -6.81
CA PHE A 226 19.23 17.01 -8.07
C PHE A 226 19.26 18.38 -8.73
N ARG A 227 19.12 18.40 -10.05
CA ARG A 227 19.23 19.65 -10.84
C ARG A 227 18.10 20.63 -10.54
N ASP A 228 16.90 20.10 -10.43
CA ASP A 228 15.67 20.88 -10.27
C ASP A 228 14.56 20.05 -9.62
N ARG A 229 13.45 20.71 -9.31
CA ARG A 229 12.25 20.11 -8.73
C ARG A 229 11.74 18.89 -9.50
N SER A 230 11.67 18.98 -10.83
CA SER A 230 11.10 17.91 -11.64
C SER A 230 12.01 16.69 -11.60
N ASP A 231 13.32 16.91 -11.74
CA ASP A 231 14.32 15.84 -11.66
C ASP A 231 14.27 15.12 -10.30
N PHE A 232 14.24 15.86 -9.20
CA PHE A 232 14.10 15.27 -7.86
C PHE A 232 12.84 14.42 -7.74
N VAL A 233 11.68 14.96 -8.09
CA VAL A 233 10.39 14.29 -7.92
C VAL A 233 10.32 13.03 -8.80
N ASP A 234 10.68 13.15 -10.08
CA ASP A 234 10.54 12.07 -11.05
C ASP A 234 11.53 10.94 -10.81
N THR A 235 12.79 11.29 -10.58
CA THR A 235 13.84 10.31 -10.34
C THR A 235 13.61 9.61 -9.00
N SER A 236 13.21 10.32 -7.94
CA SER A 236 12.98 9.69 -6.64
C SER A 236 11.78 8.75 -6.67
N ILE A 237 10.65 9.16 -7.23
CA ILE A 237 9.45 8.30 -7.33
C ILE A 237 9.76 7.05 -8.15
N ARG A 238 10.41 7.20 -9.31
CA ARG A 238 10.78 6.06 -10.15
C ARG A 238 11.66 5.07 -9.41
N ARG A 239 12.66 5.57 -8.66
CA ARG A 239 13.55 4.72 -7.86
C ARG A 239 12.82 4.05 -6.70
N ILE A 240 11.93 4.76 -5.99
CA ILE A 240 11.08 4.19 -4.92
C ILE A 240 10.25 3.02 -5.45
N TYR A 241 9.55 3.19 -6.57
CA TYR A 241 8.71 2.13 -7.15
C TYR A 241 9.51 0.98 -7.77
N ALA A 242 10.66 1.28 -8.38
CA ALA A 242 11.58 0.24 -8.88
C ALA A 242 12.11 -0.63 -7.73
N ARG A 243 12.58 -0.01 -6.65
CA ARG A 243 13.05 -0.72 -5.46
C ARG A 243 11.91 -1.48 -4.78
N PHE A 244 10.74 -0.87 -4.63
CA PHE A 244 9.58 -1.57 -4.07
C PHE A 244 9.19 -2.81 -4.90
N SER A 245 9.30 -2.74 -6.24
CA SER A 245 9.04 -3.89 -7.11
C SER A 245 9.93 -5.09 -6.80
N GLU A 246 11.18 -4.87 -6.39
CA GLU A 246 12.11 -5.95 -6.00
C GLU A 246 11.56 -6.72 -4.80
N TYR A 247 11.13 -6.02 -3.74
CA TYR A 247 10.53 -6.63 -2.54
C TYR A 247 9.16 -7.26 -2.82
N LEU A 248 8.32 -6.56 -3.59
CA LEU A 248 6.98 -7.00 -3.90
C LEU A 248 6.97 -8.31 -4.70
N LYS A 249 7.97 -8.51 -5.58
CA LYS A 249 8.15 -9.74 -6.35
C LYS A 249 8.34 -10.96 -5.44
N ASP A 250 9.11 -10.81 -4.38
CA ASP A 250 9.49 -11.91 -3.49
C ASP A 250 8.40 -12.21 -2.45
N SER A 251 7.67 -11.19 -1.99
CA SER A 251 6.60 -11.36 -1.00
C SER A 251 5.33 -10.54 -1.32
N PRO A 252 4.56 -10.94 -2.34
CA PRO A 252 3.34 -10.22 -2.74
C PRO A 252 2.31 -10.07 -1.62
N VAL A 253 2.16 -11.09 -0.78
CA VAL A 253 1.16 -11.17 0.29
C VAL A 253 1.34 -10.10 1.37
N ASN A 254 2.54 -9.50 1.44
CA ASN A 254 2.85 -8.47 2.41
C ASN A 254 2.28 -7.12 2.01
N TRP A 255 1.84 -6.92 0.76
CA TRP A 255 1.28 -5.66 0.30
C TRP A 255 -0.24 -5.61 0.46
N GLU A 256 -0.71 -4.86 1.46
CA GLU A 256 -2.13 -4.75 1.79
C GLU A 256 -2.97 -4.15 0.65
N SER A 257 -2.38 -3.30 -0.20
CA SER A 257 -3.13 -2.65 -1.29
C SER A 257 -3.67 -3.63 -2.34
N LEU A 258 -3.16 -4.86 -2.42
CA LEU A 258 -3.72 -5.89 -3.31
C LEU A 258 -5.23 -6.12 -3.08
N PHE A 259 -5.76 -5.82 -1.89
CA PHE A 259 -7.19 -5.95 -1.60
C PHE A 259 -8.04 -4.80 -2.21
N TYR A 260 -7.48 -3.61 -2.42
CA TYR A 260 -8.28 -2.40 -2.69
C TYR A 260 -7.74 -1.46 -3.78
N LEU A 261 -6.67 -1.83 -4.51
CA LEU A 261 -6.16 -1.04 -5.64
C LEU A 261 -7.27 -0.70 -6.67
N HIS A 262 -8.10 -1.68 -7.00
CA HIS A 262 -9.24 -1.53 -7.92
C HIS A 262 -10.23 -0.41 -7.56
N GLN A 263 -10.30 0.01 -6.30
CA GLN A 263 -11.25 1.02 -5.84
C GLN A 263 -10.77 2.45 -6.06
N SER A 264 -9.45 2.63 -6.13
CA SER A 264 -8.82 3.96 -6.01
C SER A 264 -7.84 4.25 -7.15
N ARG A 265 -7.07 3.24 -7.55
CA ARG A 265 -5.99 3.29 -8.55
C ARG A 265 -5.85 1.92 -9.21
N PRO A 266 -6.70 1.57 -10.19
CA PRO A 266 -6.54 0.31 -10.89
C PRO A 266 -5.16 0.27 -11.54
N ILE A 267 -4.44 -0.82 -11.33
CA ILE A 267 -3.18 -1.10 -12.03
C ILE A 267 -3.55 -1.69 -13.36
N LEU A 268 -2.90 -1.23 -14.44
CA LEU A 268 -3.16 -1.71 -15.78
C LEU A 268 -1.90 -2.37 -16.34
N SER A 269 -2.08 -3.52 -16.98
CA SER A 269 -1.01 -4.23 -17.68
C SER A 269 -1.33 -4.25 -19.17
N ASP A 270 -0.37 -4.70 -19.99
CA ASP A 270 -0.62 -4.84 -21.42
C ASP A 270 -1.77 -5.85 -21.66
N LYS A 271 -2.77 -5.43 -22.42
CA LYS A 271 -3.91 -6.28 -22.81
C LYS A 271 -3.47 -7.58 -23.48
N ASN A 272 -2.33 -7.58 -24.18
CA ASN A 272 -1.83 -8.74 -24.92
C ASN A 272 -1.45 -9.93 -24.03
N ILE A 273 -1.23 -9.72 -22.72
CA ILE A 273 -0.93 -10.82 -21.79
C ILE A 273 -2.20 -11.55 -21.32
N TRP A 274 -3.40 -11.04 -21.63
CA TRP A 274 -4.66 -11.59 -21.15
C TRP A 274 -5.31 -12.50 -22.18
N SER A 275 -5.28 -13.82 -21.91
CA SER A 275 -6.16 -14.76 -22.61
C SER A 275 -7.61 -14.67 -22.08
N PRO A 276 -8.61 -15.09 -22.87
CA PRO A 276 -10.00 -15.10 -22.42
C PRO A 276 -10.22 -15.84 -21.10
N GLU A 277 -9.57 -16.99 -20.86
CA GLU A 277 -9.73 -17.73 -19.60
C GLU A 277 -9.16 -16.98 -18.38
N HIS A 278 -8.11 -16.18 -18.57
CA HIS A 278 -7.54 -15.37 -17.49
C HIS A 278 -8.27 -14.05 -17.28
N ARG A 279 -9.17 -13.67 -18.19
CA ARG A 279 -9.89 -12.39 -18.09
C ARG A 279 -11.18 -12.50 -17.31
N VAL A 280 -11.86 -13.64 -17.38
CA VAL A 280 -13.21 -13.79 -16.82
C VAL A 280 -13.17 -14.46 -15.45
N MET A 281 -13.84 -13.85 -14.48
CA MET A 281 -14.03 -14.40 -13.13
C MET A 281 -15.52 -14.32 -12.76
N PRO A 282 -16.25 -15.43 -12.62
CA PRO A 282 -17.61 -15.45 -12.12
C PRO A 282 -17.71 -14.77 -10.77
N LEU A 283 -18.74 -13.96 -10.62
CA LEU A 283 -19.24 -13.47 -9.34
C LEU A 283 -20.56 -14.19 -9.04
N TYR A 284 -21.32 -13.74 -8.03
CA TYR A 284 -22.67 -14.25 -7.82
C TYR A 284 -23.54 -14.01 -9.04
N PHE A 285 -24.25 -15.06 -9.47
CA PHE A 285 -25.15 -15.00 -10.62
C PHE A 285 -26.09 -13.78 -10.49
N PRO A 286 -26.28 -13.00 -11.57
CA PRO A 286 -25.86 -13.24 -12.96
C PRO A 286 -24.51 -12.64 -13.35
N ASN A 287 -23.66 -12.28 -12.39
CA ASN A 287 -22.52 -11.41 -12.65
C ASN A 287 -21.21 -12.17 -12.93
N ILE A 288 -20.40 -11.59 -13.82
CA ILE A 288 -18.99 -11.93 -14.03
C ILE A 288 -18.15 -10.66 -13.96
N LEU A 289 -16.92 -10.78 -13.49
CA LEU A 289 -15.90 -9.75 -13.49
C LEU A 289 -14.98 -9.96 -14.70
N ASP A 290 -14.84 -8.92 -15.51
CA ASP A 290 -13.70 -8.76 -16.41
C ASP A 290 -12.51 -8.24 -15.59
N ARG A 291 -11.57 -9.14 -15.26
CA ARG A 291 -10.39 -8.84 -14.45
C ARG A 291 -9.47 -7.80 -15.08
N PHE A 292 -9.44 -7.66 -16.41
CA PHE A 292 -8.60 -6.68 -17.09
C PHE A 292 -9.15 -5.25 -16.95
N SER A 293 -10.47 -5.08 -17.07
CA SER A 293 -11.09 -3.75 -17.03
C SER A 293 -11.75 -3.43 -15.68
N TYR A 294 -11.73 -4.38 -14.74
CA TYR A 294 -12.45 -4.34 -13.46
C TYR A 294 -13.98 -4.16 -13.60
N ARG A 295 -14.54 -4.38 -14.79
CA ARG A 295 -15.97 -4.19 -15.08
C ARG A 295 -16.77 -5.44 -14.77
N VAL A 296 -17.96 -5.23 -14.23
CA VAL A 296 -18.93 -6.30 -13.97
C VAL A 296 -19.92 -6.37 -15.14
N HIS A 297 -20.15 -7.58 -15.64
CA HIS A 297 -21.09 -7.86 -16.71
C HIS A 297 -22.14 -8.88 -16.24
N GLN A 298 -23.38 -8.72 -16.69
CA GLN A 298 -24.41 -9.72 -16.49
C GLN A 298 -24.39 -10.72 -17.66
N VAL A 299 -24.59 -12.00 -17.36
CA VAL A 299 -24.63 -13.09 -18.34
C VAL A 299 -25.81 -14.03 -18.07
N ASP A 300 -26.21 -14.80 -19.08
CA ASP A 300 -27.20 -15.85 -18.91
C ASP A 300 -26.69 -17.00 -18.01
N SER A 301 -27.61 -17.84 -17.55
CA SER A 301 -27.30 -18.94 -16.63
C SER A 301 -26.36 -19.98 -17.25
N GLN A 302 -26.51 -20.31 -18.53
CA GLN A 302 -25.68 -21.29 -19.21
C GLN A 302 -24.21 -20.81 -19.27
N THR A 303 -24.01 -19.56 -19.64
CA THR A 303 -22.69 -18.90 -19.66
C THR A 303 -22.08 -18.85 -18.26
N HIS A 304 -22.85 -18.43 -17.25
CA HIS A 304 -22.38 -18.35 -15.86
C HIS A 304 -21.93 -19.72 -15.31
N PHE A 305 -22.77 -20.75 -15.45
CA PHE A 305 -22.45 -22.10 -14.97
C PHE A 305 -21.29 -22.72 -15.74
N GLY A 306 -21.17 -22.47 -17.05
CA GLY A 306 -20.04 -22.93 -17.86
C GLY A 306 -18.70 -22.37 -17.36
N LEU A 307 -18.64 -21.07 -17.08
CA LEU A 307 -17.44 -20.41 -16.53
C LEU A 307 -17.09 -20.90 -15.13
N CYS A 308 -18.11 -21.05 -14.27
CA CYS A 308 -17.97 -21.58 -12.93
C CYS A 308 -17.36 -23.00 -12.92
N LYS A 309 -17.77 -23.86 -13.86
CA LYS A 309 -17.20 -25.20 -14.02
C LYS A 309 -15.75 -25.16 -14.49
N LEU A 310 -15.45 -24.35 -15.50
CA LEU A 310 -14.11 -24.24 -16.08
C LEU A 310 -13.05 -23.72 -15.10
N LEU A 311 -13.45 -22.95 -14.08
CA LEU A 311 -12.51 -22.46 -13.06
C LEU A 311 -12.16 -23.46 -11.97
N LEU A 312 -13.02 -24.46 -11.74
CA LEU A 312 -12.85 -25.45 -10.68
C LEU A 312 -12.29 -26.80 -11.18
N ASP A 313 -12.30 -27.02 -12.50
CA ASP A 313 -11.66 -28.15 -13.18
C ASP A 313 -10.17 -27.87 -13.40
#